data_AF-A0A7X8V8M0-F1
#
_entry.id   AF-A0A7X8V8M0-F1
#
_cell.length_a   1.000
_cell.length_b   1.000
_cell.length_c   1.000
_cell.angle_alpha   90.00
_cell.angle_beta   90.00
_cell.angle_gamma   90.00
#
_symmetry.space_group_name_H-M   'P 1'
#
loop_
_entity.id
_entity.type
_entity.pdbx_description
1 polymer ?
#
loop_
_entity_poly.entity_id
_entity_poly.type
_entity_poly.pdbx_seq_one_letter_code
_entity_poly.pdbx_strand_id
1 'polypeptide(L)'
;MNDFERAKRFIATHDWHFAKSMAHIPHWYCLRNDQKDYDRFKWFVTFIRENSREGRFYSKTFRYFYLCGFKYWDMDPTPEVCDLVNRDQYKQDYIDEATFVPSYNIFYDDSVRKVLERYVSDEKIVCDLGCGNGEILEMVQCIKNYYGVDNRRDALRQFITAHPDMAKRLVLERVGNLSYEKMDVIVSLNAERLDKDDVKRVVNSRKPTADVLLFSKGTLAPYPGLNLVKTDEFELLTTLKSI
;
A
#
# COMPACT_ATOMS: atom_id res chain seq x y z
N MET A 1 10.75 -7.72 -14.10
CA MET A 1 9.88 -8.08 -12.98
C MET A 1 10.39 -7.33 -11.76
N ASN A 2 9.59 -6.49 -11.12
CA ASN A 2 10.01 -5.83 -9.87
C ASN A 2 10.04 -6.84 -8.71
N ASP A 3 10.58 -6.42 -7.57
CA ASP A 3 10.73 -7.29 -6.42
C ASP A 3 9.40 -7.75 -5.81
N PHE A 4 8.33 -6.96 -5.92
CA PHE A 4 7.00 -7.35 -5.44
C PHE A 4 6.41 -8.49 -6.26
N GLU A 5 6.54 -8.48 -7.58
CA GLU A 5 6.12 -9.62 -8.42
C GLU A 5 6.98 -10.84 -8.21
N ARG A 6 8.28 -10.63 -8.00
CA ARG A 6 9.18 -11.73 -7.62
C ARG A 6 8.72 -12.35 -6.30
N ALA A 7 8.25 -11.54 -5.35
CA ALA A 7 7.70 -11.98 -4.07
C ALA A 7 6.34 -12.69 -4.23
N LYS A 8 5.40 -12.15 -5.02
CA LYS A 8 4.12 -12.82 -5.32
C LYS A 8 4.36 -14.18 -5.97
N ARG A 9 5.28 -14.24 -6.93
CA ARG A 9 5.67 -15.50 -7.58
C ARG A 9 6.36 -16.45 -6.59
N PHE A 10 7.19 -15.95 -5.68
CA PHE A 10 7.72 -16.78 -4.59
C PHE A 10 6.57 -17.41 -3.79
N ILE A 11 5.68 -16.58 -3.26
CA ILE A 11 4.54 -17.01 -2.44
C ILE A 11 3.67 -18.05 -3.15
N ALA A 12 3.38 -17.84 -4.43
CA ALA A 12 2.49 -18.70 -5.22
C ALA A 12 3.12 -20.04 -5.64
N THR A 13 4.45 -20.13 -5.75
CA THR A 13 5.15 -21.33 -6.24
C THR A 13 5.81 -22.15 -5.13
N HIS A 14 5.62 -21.80 -3.87
CA HIS A 14 6.22 -22.51 -2.73
C HIS A 14 5.13 -23.17 -1.90
N ASP A 15 5.45 -24.36 -1.37
CA ASP A 15 4.56 -25.07 -0.48
C ASP A 15 4.57 -24.43 0.92
N TRP A 16 3.38 -24.34 1.50
CA TRP A 16 3.17 -23.75 2.81
C TRP A 16 2.50 -24.77 3.72
N HIS A 17 3.25 -25.22 4.72
CA HIS A 17 2.83 -26.27 5.65
C HIS A 17 2.07 -25.64 6.81
N PHE A 18 0.89 -26.16 7.12
CA PHE A 18 0.15 -25.71 8.29
C PHE A 18 0.84 -26.16 9.60
N ALA A 19 1.04 -25.22 10.53
CA ALA A 19 1.72 -25.46 11.81
C ALA A 19 0.81 -26.18 12.83
N LYS A 20 0.67 -27.50 12.67
CA LYS A 20 -0.18 -28.34 13.55
C LYS A 20 0.22 -28.28 15.03
N SER A 21 1.50 -28.07 15.34
CA SER A 21 2.02 -28.01 16.71
C SER A 21 1.62 -26.75 17.49
N MET A 22 1.13 -25.70 16.81
CA MET A 22 0.64 -24.46 17.42
C MET A 22 -0.78 -24.13 16.94
N ALA A 23 -1.69 -25.09 16.99
CA ALA A 23 -3.06 -24.94 16.47
C ALA A 23 -3.85 -23.75 17.06
N HIS A 24 -3.50 -23.25 18.25
CA HIS A 24 -4.13 -22.10 18.89
C HIS A 24 -3.67 -20.74 18.31
N ILE A 25 -2.57 -20.72 17.55
CA ILE A 25 -2.08 -19.58 16.77
C ILE A 25 -1.94 -20.08 15.33
N PRO A 26 -3.04 -20.26 14.59
CA PRO A 26 -3.01 -20.89 13.29
C PRO A 26 -2.10 -20.09 12.35
N HIS A 27 -1.05 -20.74 11.86
CA HIS A 27 -0.13 -20.18 10.89
C HIS A 27 0.41 -21.27 9.97
N TRP A 28 1.06 -20.85 8.90
CA TRP A 28 1.75 -21.70 7.95
C TRP A 28 3.22 -21.32 7.91
N TYR A 29 4.07 -22.23 7.44
CA TYR A 29 5.47 -21.96 7.21
C TYR A 29 5.96 -22.56 5.90
N CYS A 30 7.01 -21.96 5.36
CA CYS A 30 7.78 -22.45 4.23
C CYS A 30 9.20 -22.72 4.74
N LEU A 31 9.68 -23.97 4.61
CA LEU A 31 11.01 -24.35 5.06
C LEU A 31 12.06 -24.10 3.98
N ARG A 32 13.24 -23.65 4.40
CA ARG A 32 14.41 -23.52 3.54
C ARG A 32 14.78 -24.86 2.87
N ASN A 33 14.77 -25.95 3.62
CA ASN A 33 15.25 -27.26 3.14
C ASN A 33 14.35 -27.89 2.07
N ASP A 34 13.09 -27.44 1.96
CA ASP A 34 12.18 -27.88 0.90
C ASP A 34 12.43 -27.13 -0.41
N GLN A 35 13.29 -26.10 -0.38
CA GLN A 35 13.57 -25.26 -1.55
C GLN A 35 14.78 -25.76 -2.32
N LYS A 36 14.60 -25.94 -3.62
CA LYS A 36 15.69 -26.28 -4.56
C LYS A 36 16.67 -25.13 -4.78
N ASP A 37 16.26 -23.91 -4.48
CA ASP A 37 17.01 -22.68 -4.72
C ASP A 37 17.12 -21.87 -3.42
N TYR A 38 18.24 -22.04 -2.73
CA TYR A 38 18.53 -21.36 -1.47
C TYR A 38 18.65 -19.84 -1.63
N ASP A 39 19.25 -19.37 -2.72
CA ASP A 39 19.40 -17.92 -2.93
C ASP A 39 18.06 -17.24 -3.16
N ARG A 40 17.10 -17.93 -3.78
CA ARG A 40 15.73 -17.45 -3.89
C ARG A 40 15.01 -17.36 -2.55
N PHE A 41 15.21 -18.33 -1.64
CA PHE A 41 14.68 -18.26 -0.27
C PHE A 41 15.32 -17.11 0.51
N LYS A 42 16.66 -17.05 0.53
CA LYS A 42 17.43 -15.99 1.19
C LYS A 42 17.00 -14.60 0.72
N TRP A 43 16.85 -14.42 -0.61
CA TRP A 43 16.36 -13.18 -1.18
C TRP A 43 14.97 -12.81 -0.64
N PHE A 44 14.05 -13.77 -0.51
CA PHE A 44 12.70 -13.50 -0.02
C PHE A 44 12.71 -13.09 1.46
N VAL A 45 13.57 -13.70 2.28
CA VAL A 45 13.78 -13.29 3.69
C VAL A 45 14.32 -11.86 3.76
N THR A 46 15.34 -11.52 2.97
CA THR A 46 15.85 -10.15 2.87
C THR A 46 14.75 -9.18 2.44
N PHE A 47 14.01 -9.52 1.39
CA PHE A 47 12.91 -8.71 0.88
C PHE A 47 11.84 -8.46 1.95
N ILE A 48 11.44 -9.49 2.73
CA ILE A 48 10.54 -9.34 3.88
C ILE A 48 11.09 -8.30 4.84
N ARG A 49 12.34 -8.45 5.30
CA ARG A 49 12.94 -7.56 6.31
C ARG A 49 13.03 -6.11 5.84
N GLU A 50 13.34 -5.89 4.57
CA GLU A 50 13.42 -4.57 3.96
C GLU A 50 12.06 -3.92 3.75
N ASN A 51 10.98 -4.70 3.67
CA ASN A 51 9.64 -4.24 3.32
C ASN A 51 8.59 -4.45 4.41
N SER A 52 9.04 -4.86 5.60
CA SER A 52 8.24 -5.08 6.79
C SER A 52 8.02 -3.78 7.57
N ARG A 53 7.00 -3.83 8.42
CA ARG A 53 6.73 -2.88 9.51
C ARG A 53 6.76 -3.57 10.84
N GLU A 54 6.95 -2.80 11.91
CA GLU A 54 6.85 -3.36 13.26
C GLU A 54 5.40 -3.72 13.61
N GLY A 55 5.22 -4.84 14.30
CA GLY A 55 3.94 -5.24 14.85
C GLY A 55 4.11 -6.03 16.14
N ARG A 56 3.11 -5.93 17.02
CA ARG A 56 3.13 -6.63 18.31
C ARG A 56 2.57 -8.04 18.18
N PHE A 57 3.21 -8.97 18.87
CA PHE A 57 2.67 -10.29 19.17
C PHE A 57 2.81 -10.51 20.68
N TYR A 58 1.70 -10.40 21.39
CA TYR A 58 1.68 -10.24 22.84
C TYR A 58 2.65 -9.12 23.27
N SER A 59 3.59 -9.40 24.15
CA SER A 59 4.59 -8.44 24.64
C SER A 59 5.77 -8.23 23.68
N LYS A 60 5.93 -9.07 22.65
CA LYS A 60 7.07 -9.03 21.72
C LYS A 60 6.77 -8.17 20.49
N THR A 61 7.81 -7.55 19.93
CA THR A 61 7.74 -6.85 18.65
C THR A 61 8.41 -7.71 17.58
N PHE A 62 7.71 -7.92 16.48
CA PHE A 62 8.21 -8.60 15.29
C PHE A 62 8.12 -7.66 14.08
N ARG A 63 8.76 -8.05 12.98
CA ARG A 63 8.64 -7.39 11.69
C ARG A 63 7.73 -8.21 10.78
N TYR A 64 6.67 -7.57 10.29
CA TYR A 64 5.70 -8.21 9.42
C TYR A 64 5.68 -7.56 8.04
N PHE A 65 5.84 -8.38 7.01
CA PHE A 65 5.61 -8.01 5.62
C PHE A 65 4.21 -8.45 5.21
N TYR A 66 3.47 -7.59 4.50
CA TYR A 66 2.09 -7.85 4.11
C TYR A 66 1.99 -7.94 2.59
N LEU A 67 1.43 -9.05 2.09
CA LEU A 67 1.15 -9.23 0.67
C LEU A 67 0.14 -10.36 0.43
N CYS A 68 -0.72 -10.20 -0.58
CA CYS A 68 -1.66 -11.25 -1.01
C CYS A 68 -2.56 -11.81 0.13
N GLY A 69 -2.98 -10.96 1.09
CA GLY A 69 -3.84 -11.37 2.20
C GLY A 69 -3.13 -12.07 3.37
N PHE A 70 -1.80 -12.13 3.36
CA PHE A 70 -1.01 -12.73 4.44
C PHE A 70 0.03 -11.76 5.00
N LYS A 71 0.31 -11.89 6.30
CA LYS A 71 1.51 -11.35 6.92
C LYS A 71 2.58 -12.44 6.91
N TYR A 72 3.83 -12.04 6.67
CA TYR A 72 5.00 -12.91 6.61
C TYR A 72 6.05 -12.41 7.60
N TRP A 73 6.73 -13.35 8.26
CA TRP A 73 7.83 -13.04 9.17
C TRP A 73 8.81 -14.20 9.27
N ASP A 74 10.06 -13.87 9.49
CA ASP A 74 11.08 -14.81 9.96
C ASP A 74 11.41 -14.56 11.44
N MET A 75 12.10 -15.50 12.07
CA MET A 75 12.48 -15.39 13.50
C MET A 75 14.00 -15.47 13.70
N ASP A 76 14.76 -15.68 12.64
CA ASP A 76 16.19 -15.95 12.71
C ASP A 76 17.02 -14.65 12.75
N PRO A 77 18.28 -14.68 13.22
CA PRO A 77 19.09 -13.46 13.31
C PRO A 77 19.42 -12.83 11.95
N THR A 78 19.70 -13.65 10.92
CA THR A 78 20.08 -13.16 9.58
C THR A 78 19.39 -13.95 8.47
N PRO A 79 19.25 -13.38 7.25
CA PRO A 79 18.71 -14.10 6.11
C PRO A 79 19.49 -15.38 5.78
N GLU A 80 20.80 -15.40 6.02
CA GLU A 80 21.69 -16.53 5.71
C GLU A 80 21.36 -17.75 6.58
N VAL A 81 21.11 -17.53 7.86
CA VAL A 81 20.82 -18.61 8.81
C VAL A 81 19.33 -18.91 8.94
N CYS A 82 18.48 -18.21 8.18
CA CYS A 82 17.04 -18.40 8.27
C CYS A 82 16.60 -19.78 7.76
N ASP A 83 15.91 -20.52 8.62
CA ASP A 83 15.46 -21.89 8.33
C ASP A 83 14.02 -21.94 7.82
N LEU A 84 13.19 -20.96 8.17
CA LEU A 84 11.80 -20.90 7.76
C LEU A 84 11.24 -19.48 7.70
N VAL A 85 10.26 -19.29 6.81
CA VAL A 85 9.40 -18.12 6.79
C VAL A 85 8.01 -18.53 7.23
N ASN A 86 7.46 -17.85 8.22
CA ASN A 86 6.09 -18.03 8.64
C ASN A 86 5.17 -17.11 7.85
N ARG A 87 3.90 -17.52 7.73
CA ARG A 87 2.81 -16.66 7.32
C ARG A 87 1.54 -16.96 8.09
N ASP A 88 0.68 -15.97 8.20
CA ASP A 88 -0.66 -16.10 8.77
C ASP A 88 -1.57 -15.14 8.00
N GLN A 89 -2.86 -15.48 7.91
CA GLN A 89 -3.85 -14.54 7.43
C GLN A 89 -3.84 -13.38 8.41
N TYR A 90 -3.45 -12.20 7.95
CA TYR A 90 -3.48 -11.08 8.86
C TYR A 90 -4.94 -10.65 9.02
N LYS A 91 -5.34 -10.43 10.27
CA LYS A 91 -6.59 -9.76 10.55
C LYS A 91 -6.45 -8.34 10.08
N GLN A 92 -7.48 -7.82 9.42
CA GLN A 92 -7.51 -6.44 8.94
C GLN A 92 -7.67 -5.46 10.12
N ASP A 93 -6.74 -5.50 11.07
CA ASP A 93 -6.74 -4.74 12.33
C ASP A 93 -6.61 -3.23 12.09
N TYR A 94 -6.36 -2.82 10.85
CA TYR A 94 -6.31 -1.43 10.40
C TYR A 94 -7.63 -0.95 9.80
N ILE A 95 -8.66 -1.81 9.70
CA ILE A 95 -9.98 -1.35 9.23
C ILE A 95 -10.60 -0.47 10.31
N ASP A 96 -10.95 0.73 9.90
CA ASP A 96 -11.67 1.68 10.71
C ASP A 96 -13.17 1.51 10.47
N GLU A 97 -13.88 1.17 11.55
CA GLU A 97 -15.33 0.97 11.60
C GLU A 97 -16.07 2.24 12.04
N ALA A 98 -15.35 3.31 12.39
CA ALA A 98 -15.96 4.56 12.80
C ALA A 98 -16.79 5.17 11.67
N THR A 99 -17.85 5.89 12.05
CA THR A 99 -18.66 6.66 11.10
C THR A 99 -17.78 7.66 10.38
N PHE A 100 -17.80 7.58 9.05
CA PHE A 100 -17.09 8.53 8.21
C PHE A 100 -18.00 9.72 7.96
N VAL A 101 -17.59 10.89 8.47
CA VAL A 101 -18.23 12.15 8.11
C VAL A 101 -17.36 12.77 7.01
N PRO A 102 -17.87 12.93 5.78
CA PRO A 102 -17.12 13.62 4.75
C PRO A 102 -16.84 15.04 5.23
N SER A 103 -15.57 15.40 5.26
CA SER A 103 -15.17 16.77 5.52
C SER A 103 -15.30 17.55 4.21
N TYR A 104 -16.51 17.97 3.88
CA TYR A 104 -16.82 18.82 2.71
C TYR A 104 -16.14 20.22 2.76
N ASN A 105 -15.29 20.48 3.76
CA ASN A 105 -14.50 21.71 3.92
C ASN A 105 -13.02 21.53 3.56
N ILE A 106 -12.62 20.39 2.98
CA ILE A 106 -11.25 20.16 2.46
C ILE A 106 -11.31 19.95 0.95
N PHE A 107 -12.17 20.70 0.25
CA PHE A 107 -12.02 20.76 -1.20
C PHE A 107 -10.67 21.42 -1.46
N TYR A 108 -9.70 20.58 -1.80
CA TYR A 108 -8.51 21.05 -2.47
C TYR A 108 -8.97 21.96 -3.60
N ASP A 109 -8.50 23.19 -3.54
CA ASP A 109 -8.92 24.25 -4.43
C ASP A 109 -8.42 23.99 -5.85
N ASP A 110 -8.73 24.92 -6.77
CA ASP A 110 -8.33 24.82 -8.17
C ASP A 110 -6.82 24.60 -8.37
N SER A 111 -5.95 24.90 -7.38
CA SER A 111 -4.51 24.65 -7.49
C SER A 111 -4.18 23.16 -7.59
N VAL A 112 -4.82 22.29 -6.78
CA VAL A 112 -4.59 20.83 -6.84
C VAL A 112 -5.29 20.22 -8.03
N ARG A 113 -6.52 20.66 -8.34
CA ARG A 113 -7.21 20.23 -9.58
C ARG A 113 -6.32 20.46 -10.80
N LYS A 114 -5.72 21.65 -10.95
CA LYS A 114 -4.82 21.99 -12.06
C LYS A 114 -3.61 21.07 -12.16
N VAL A 115 -3.08 20.59 -11.03
CA VAL A 115 -2.01 19.60 -11.04
C VAL A 115 -2.57 18.24 -11.47
N LEU A 116 -3.65 17.76 -10.85
CA LEU A 116 -4.25 16.46 -11.18
C LEU A 116 -4.62 16.34 -12.65
N GLU A 117 -5.27 17.35 -13.24
CA GLU A 117 -5.69 17.38 -14.65
C GLU A 117 -4.52 17.26 -15.65
N ARG A 118 -3.28 17.58 -15.24
CA ARG A 118 -2.09 17.43 -16.08
C ARG A 118 -1.59 15.99 -16.15
N TYR A 119 -1.87 15.17 -15.14
CA TYR A 119 -1.24 13.86 -14.96
C TYR A 119 -2.25 12.71 -14.98
N VAL A 120 -3.49 12.97 -14.61
CA VAL A 120 -4.59 12.00 -14.61
C VAL A 120 -5.34 12.06 -15.94
N SER A 121 -5.62 10.90 -16.54
CA SER A 121 -6.45 10.79 -17.74
C SER A 121 -7.07 9.39 -17.87
N ASP A 122 -7.99 9.24 -18.82
CA ASP A 122 -8.63 7.95 -19.15
C ASP A 122 -7.65 6.85 -19.62
N GLU A 123 -6.48 7.23 -20.13
CA GLU A 123 -5.44 6.30 -20.58
C GLU A 123 -4.56 5.79 -19.42
N LYS A 124 -4.61 6.46 -18.27
CA LYS A 124 -3.78 6.18 -17.11
C LYS A 124 -4.50 5.27 -16.13
N ILE A 125 -3.77 4.30 -15.58
CA ILE A 125 -4.23 3.53 -14.42
C ILE A 125 -3.93 4.35 -13.16
N VAL A 126 -4.97 4.86 -12.51
CA VAL A 126 -4.87 5.74 -11.35
C VAL A 126 -5.23 5.00 -10.08
N CYS A 127 -4.38 5.11 -9.05
CA CYS A 127 -4.67 4.60 -7.71
C CYS A 127 -4.81 5.77 -6.72
N ASP A 128 -5.97 5.90 -6.10
CA ASP A 128 -6.27 6.90 -5.07
C ASP A 128 -6.11 6.29 -3.67
N LEU A 129 -5.15 6.80 -2.91
CA LEU A 129 -4.76 6.33 -1.59
C LEU A 129 -5.49 7.13 -0.51
N GLY A 130 -6.31 6.44 0.28
CA GLY A 130 -7.20 7.10 1.24
C GLY A 130 -8.37 7.76 0.53
N CYS A 131 -8.93 7.09 -0.49
CA CYS A 131 -9.89 7.66 -1.43
C CYS A 131 -11.21 8.15 -0.81
N GLY A 132 -11.48 7.82 0.45
CA GLY A 132 -12.65 8.30 1.17
C GLY A 132 -13.95 7.94 0.45
N ASN A 133 -14.72 8.97 0.12
CA ASN A 133 -15.98 8.87 -0.63
C ASN A 133 -15.83 9.19 -2.13
N GLY A 134 -14.61 9.34 -2.66
CA GLY A 134 -14.36 9.52 -4.10
C GLY A 134 -14.15 10.96 -4.57
N GLU A 135 -13.69 11.85 -3.70
CA GLU A 135 -13.50 13.28 -3.99
C GLU A 135 -12.70 13.57 -5.28
N ILE A 136 -11.69 12.76 -5.61
CA ILE A 136 -10.92 12.93 -6.85
C ILE A 136 -11.81 12.81 -8.10
N LEU A 137 -12.82 11.94 -8.10
CA LEU A 137 -13.72 11.78 -9.24
C LEU A 137 -14.63 12.99 -9.47
N GLU A 138 -14.85 13.81 -8.44
CA GLU A 138 -15.55 15.09 -8.54
C GLU A 138 -14.60 16.22 -8.99
N MET A 139 -13.31 16.09 -8.70
CA MET A 139 -12.30 17.09 -9.07
C MET A 139 -11.90 17.01 -10.54
N VAL A 140 -11.69 15.80 -11.07
CA VAL A 140 -11.22 15.59 -12.44
C VAL A 140 -12.23 14.79 -13.25
N GLN A 141 -12.54 15.27 -14.45
CA GLN A 141 -13.53 14.61 -15.31
C GLN A 141 -12.96 13.30 -15.85
N CYS A 142 -13.70 12.21 -15.61
CA CYS A 142 -13.52 10.88 -16.21
C CYS A 142 -12.13 10.24 -16.00
N ILE A 143 -12.06 9.33 -15.02
CA ILE A 143 -10.95 8.39 -14.87
C ILE A 143 -11.47 6.97 -15.16
N LYS A 144 -11.36 6.52 -16.42
CA LYS A 144 -11.78 5.17 -16.82
C LYS A 144 -11.08 4.03 -16.11
N ASN A 145 -9.83 4.19 -15.66
CA ASN A 145 -9.04 3.15 -15.01
C ASN A 145 -8.66 3.52 -13.57
N TYR A 146 -9.68 3.88 -12.79
CA TYR A 146 -9.56 4.24 -11.39
C TYR A 146 -9.54 3.03 -10.45
N TYR A 147 -8.70 3.08 -9.40
CA TYR A 147 -8.67 2.14 -8.27
C TYR A 147 -8.60 2.94 -6.97
N GLY A 148 -9.55 2.73 -6.07
CA GLY A 148 -9.58 3.41 -4.76
C GLY A 148 -9.17 2.47 -3.64
N VAL A 149 -8.33 2.96 -2.74
CA VAL A 149 -7.94 2.23 -1.52
C VAL A 149 -8.31 3.09 -0.32
N ASP A 150 -9.05 2.54 0.63
CA ASP A 150 -9.25 3.16 1.93
C ASP A 150 -9.41 2.07 2.99
N ASN A 151 -9.01 2.33 4.22
CA ASN A 151 -9.19 1.41 5.33
C ASN A 151 -10.49 1.67 6.11
N ARG A 152 -11.24 2.74 5.80
CA ARG A 152 -12.53 3.05 6.42
C ARG A 152 -13.67 2.42 5.65
N ARG A 153 -14.35 1.48 6.29
CA ARG A 153 -15.48 0.78 5.66
C ARG A 153 -16.63 1.70 5.33
N ASP A 154 -16.95 2.63 6.23
CA ASP A 154 -18.06 3.56 6.05
C ASP A 154 -17.82 4.53 4.88
N ALA A 155 -16.57 4.98 4.70
CA ALA A 155 -16.19 5.83 3.57
C ALA A 155 -16.41 5.12 2.23
N LEU A 156 -15.95 3.87 2.09
CA LEU A 156 -16.16 3.08 0.87
C LEU A 156 -17.64 2.76 0.62
N ARG A 157 -18.45 2.57 1.67
CA ARG A 157 -19.92 2.41 1.50
C ARG A 157 -20.55 3.66 0.92
N GLN A 158 -20.16 4.84 1.41
CA GLN A 158 -20.62 6.12 0.88
C GLN A 158 -20.13 6.32 -0.57
N PHE A 159 -18.87 5.98 -0.86
CA PHE A 159 -18.32 5.97 -2.22
C PHE A 159 -19.19 5.12 -3.15
N ILE A 160 -19.42 3.84 -2.82
CA ILE A 160 -20.21 2.92 -3.65
C ILE A 160 -21.64 3.46 -3.90
N THR A 161 -22.20 4.16 -2.92
CA THR A 161 -23.53 4.77 -3.06
C THR A 161 -23.52 5.90 -4.10
N ALA A 162 -22.47 6.73 -4.12
CA ALA A 162 -22.32 7.83 -5.08
C ALA A 162 -21.85 7.35 -6.47
N HIS A 163 -20.97 6.34 -6.53
CA HIS A 163 -20.35 5.83 -7.75
C HIS A 163 -20.45 4.29 -7.82
N PRO A 164 -21.64 3.73 -8.06
CA PRO A 164 -21.87 2.28 -8.01
C PRO A 164 -21.06 1.49 -9.06
N ASP A 165 -20.71 2.12 -10.18
CA ASP A 165 -19.86 1.56 -11.25
C ASP A 165 -18.40 1.36 -10.81
N MET A 166 -17.95 2.07 -9.76
CA MET A 166 -16.60 1.93 -9.21
C MET A 166 -16.48 0.82 -8.15
N ALA A 167 -17.57 0.20 -7.71
CA ALA A 167 -17.57 -0.72 -6.58
C ALA A 167 -16.53 -1.86 -6.68
N LYS A 168 -16.33 -2.43 -7.88
CA LYS A 168 -15.34 -3.51 -8.12
C LYS A 168 -13.89 -3.05 -8.14
N ARG A 169 -13.65 -1.75 -8.05
CA ARG A 169 -12.33 -1.10 -8.12
C ARG A 169 -11.91 -0.49 -6.79
N LEU A 170 -12.74 -0.65 -5.76
CA LEU A 170 -12.45 -0.20 -4.40
C LEU A 170 -11.89 -1.37 -3.59
N VAL A 171 -10.86 -1.07 -2.80
CA VAL A 171 -10.17 -2.04 -1.97
C VAL A 171 -10.23 -1.55 -0.52
N LEU A 172 -10.89 -2.33 0.34
CA LEU A 172 -10.88 -2.10 1.79
C LEU A 172 -9.58 -2.64 2.39
N GLU A 173 -8.57 -1.79 2.45
CA GLU A 173 -7.21 -2.19 2.77
C GLU A 173 -6.37 -1.00 3.26
N ARG A 174 -5.29 -1.26 4.00
CA ARG A 174 -4.28 -0.26 4.29
C ARG A 174 -3.31 -0.13 3.12
N VAL A 175 -3.06 1.10 2.70
CA VAL A 175 -2.15 1.49 1.60
C VAL A 175 -0.81 0.72 1.63
N GLY A 176 -0.14 0.62 2.77
CA GLY A 176 1.16 -0.05 2.85
C GLY A 176 1.15 -1.57 2.72
N ASN A 177 0.00 -2.21 2.53
CA ASN A 177 -0.12 -3.65 2.32
C ASN A 177 -0.30 -4.04 0.83
N LEU A 178 -0.40 -3.04 -0.05
CA LEU A 178 -0.64 -3.23 -1.48
C LEU A 178 0.63 -3.02 -2.32
N SER A 179 0.56 -3.36 -3.61
CA SER A 179 1.61 -3.10 -4.60
C SER A 179 1.09 -2.19 -5.70
N TYR A 180 1.90 -1.21 -6.11
CA TYR A 180 1.50 -0.15 -7.04
C TYR A 180 2.15 -0.25 -8.42
N GLU A 181 2.67 -1.41 -8.77
CA GLU A 181 3.46 -1.61 -9.98
C GLU A 181 2.70 -1.40 -11.29
N LYS A 182 1.37 -1.59 -11.25
CA LYS A 182 0.51 -1.48 -12.43
C LYS A 182 0.07 -0.04 -12.65
N MET A 183 0.16 0.78 -11.62
CA MET A 183 -0.36 2.14 -11.61
C MET A 183 0.53 3.06 -12.44
N ASP A 184 -0.08 3.89 -13.27
CA ASP A 184 0.60 5.00 -13.94
C ASP A 184 0.65 6.23 -13.03
N VAL A 185 -0.38 6.43 -12.22
CA VAL A 185 -0.47 7.54 -11.27
C VAL A 185 -0.91 7.00 -9.91
N ILE A 186 -0.22 7.42 -8.87
CA ILE A 186 -0.53 7.09 -7.47
C ILE A 186 -0.75 8.41 -6.76
N VAL A 187 -1.97 8.65 -6.30
CA VAL A 187 -2.39 9.94 -5.75
C VAL A 187 -2.92 9.76 -4.34
N SER A 188 -2.71 10.75 -3.48
CA SER A 188 -3.43 10.90 -2.22
C SER A 188 -3.77 12.36 -2.02
N LEU A 189 -5.01 12.64 -1.61
CA LEU A 189 -5.38 13.97 -1.16
C LEU A 189 -5.07 14.20 0.33
N ASN A 190 -4.74 13.20 1.13
CA ASN A 190 -4.49 13.42 2.57
C ASN A 190 -3.24 12.66 3.00
N ALA A 191 -2.12 12.97 2.33
CA ALA A 191 -0.86 12.27 2.49
C ALA A 191 -0.26 12.40 3.89
N GLU A 192 -0.65 13.41 4.67
CA GLU A 192 -0.27 13.55 6.08
C GLU A 192 -0.82 12.40 6.97
N ARG A 193 -1.80 11.64 6.46
CA ARG A 193 -2.32 10.43 7.12
C ARG A 193 -1.53 9.17 6.76
N LEU A 194 -0.66 9.24 5.76
CA LEU A 194 0.22 8.14 5.40
C LEU A 194 1.44 8.16 6.31
N ASP A 195 1.72 7.04 6.97
CA ASP A 195 2.97 6.93 7.71
C ASP A 195 4.16 6.64 6.79
N LYS A 196 5.37 6.65 7.37
CA LYS A 196 6.61 6.40 6.65
C LYS A 196 6.62 5.05 5.92
N ASP A 197 5.98 4.02 6.49
CA ASP A 197 5.95 2.69 5.89
C ASP A 197 4.96 2.62 4.72
N ASP A 198 3.87 3.39 4.78
CA ASP A 198 2.93 3.54 3.67
C ASP A 198 3.59 4.28 2.49
N VAL A 199 4.30 5.39 2.74
CA VAL A 199 5.09 6.10 1.69
C VAL A 199 6.19 5.21 1.13
N LYS A 200 6.91 4.46 1.99
CA LYS A 200 7.91 3.48 1.57
C LYS A 200 7.32 2.42 0.65
N ARG A 201 6.11 1.92 0.95
CA ARG A 201 5.44 0.95 0.08
C ARG A 201 5.15 1.55 -1.30
N VAL A 202 4.64 2.78 -1.35
CA VAL A 202 4.37 3.48 -2.61
C VAL A 202 5.65 3.57 -3.45
N VAL A 203 6.75 4.04 -2.86
CA VAL A 203 8.02 4.22 -3.57
C VAL A 203 8.63 2.89 -4.03
N ASN A 204 8.62 1.86 -3.18
CA ASN A 204 9.32 0.60 -3.49
C ASN A 204 8.53 -0.32 -4.41
N SER A 205 7.20 -0.20 -4.46
CA SER A 205 6.36 -1.14 -5.22
C SER A 205 5.79 -0.56 -6.52
N ARG A 206 5.99 0.74 -6.80
CA ARG A 206 5.58 1.37 -8.06
C ARG A 206 6.48 0.96 -9.22
N LYS A 207 5.98 1.09 -10.46
CA LYS A 207 6.85 1.07 -11.64
C LYS A 207 7.66 2.38 -11.72
N PRO A 208 8.90 2.38 -12.25
CA PRO A 208 9.75 3.58 -12.29
C PRO A 208 9.11 4.78 -12.99
N THR A 209 8.26 4.52 -13.99
CA THR A 209 7.55 5.53 -14.78
C THR A 209 6.25 6.01 -14.15
N ALA A 210 5.85 5.48 -12.99
CA ALA A 210 4.64 5.92 -12.31
C ALA A 210 4.84 7.28 -11.66
N ASP A 211 3.90 8.19 -11.87
CA ASP A 211 3.83 9.47 -11.19
C ASP A 211 3.24 9.30 -9.79
N VAL A 212 3.89 9.93 -8.80
CA VAL A 212 3.43 9.93 -7.41
C VAL A 212 3.00 11.35 -7.07
N LEU A 213 1.77 11.53 -6.59
CA LEU A 213 1.16 12.82 -6.26
C LEU A 213 0.54 12.77 -4.87
N LEU A 214 1.34 12.98 -3.83
CA LEU A 214 0.88 12.90 -2.43
C LEU A 214 0.68 14.31 -1.87
N PHE A 215 -0.55 14.80 -1.95
CA PHE A 215 -0.96 16.12 -1.48
C PHE A 215 -1.28 16.12 0.02
N SER A 216 -1.02 17.26 0.66
CA SER A 216 -1.34 17.50 2.06
C SER A 216 -1.57 19.00 2.29
N LYS A 217 -2.60 19.34 3.07
CA LYS A 217 -2.75 20.70 3.66
C LYS A 217 -1.86 20.90 4.89
N GLY A 218 -1.36 19.81 5.49
CA GLY A 218 -0.38 19.82 6.56
C GLY A 218 1.06 19.71 6.06
N THR A 219 2.01 19.61 6.99
CA THR A 219 3.43 19.43 6.68
C THR A 219 3.75 17.97 6.35
N LEU A 220 4.44 17.75 5.22
CA LEU A 220 4.98 16.46 4.83
C LEU A 220 6.46 16.35 5.17
N ALA A 221 6.86 15.16 5.60
CA ALA A 221 8.27 14.83 5.76
C ALA A 221 8.89 14.53 4.37
N PRO A 222 10.10 15.03 4.08
CA PRO A 222 10.84 14.62 2.89
C PRO A 222 11.04 13.09 2.86
N TYR A 223 11.01 12.50 1.67
CA TYR A 223 11.25 11.07 1.48
C TYR A 223 12.24 10.83 0.33
N PRO A 224 13.28 9.99 0.52
CA PRO A 224 14.24 9.69 -0.54
C PRO A 224 13.59 9.17 -1.82
N GLY A 225 13.91 9.80 -2.95
CA GLY A 225 13.34 9.45 -4.26
C GLY A 225 12.05 10.20 -4.63
N LEU A 226 11.57 11.10 -3.77
CA LEU A 226 10.49 12.03 -4.05
C LEU A 226 10.95 13.47 -3.76
N ASN A 227 10.48 14.40 -4.58
CA ASN A 227 10.65 15.84 -4.39
C ASN A 227 9.53 16.36 -3.48
N LEU A 228 9.89 17.22 -2.54
CA LEU A 228 8.92 17.94 -1.71
C LEU A 228 8.73 19.34 -2.31
N VAL A 229 7.52 19.61 -2.78
CA VAL A 229 7.10 20.93 -3.25
C VAL A 229 6.18 21.55 -2.21
N LYS A 230 6.38 22.83 -1.92
CA LYS A 230 5.58 23.60 -0.96
C LYS A 230 5.01 24.82 -1.67
N THR A 231 3.70 25.00 -1.59
CA THR A 231 3.00 26.20 -2.01
C THR A 231 2.30 26.84 -0.81
N ASP A 232 1.66 27.99 -1.00
CA ASP A 232 0.86 28.62 0.06
C ASP A 232 -0.41 27.79 0.35
N GLU A 233 -0.84 26.96 -0.60
CA GLU A 233 -2.08 26.20 -0.56
C GLU A 233 -1.88 24.74 -0.11
N PHE A 234 -0.76 24.09 -0.43
CA PHE A 234 -0.51 22.69 -0.10
C PHE A 234 0.98 22.32 -0.09
N GLU A 235 1.30 21.20 0.55
CA GLU A 235 2.54 20.47 0.31
C GLU A 235 2.27 19.26 -0.60
N LEU A 236 3.23 18.96 -1.47
CA LEU A 236 3.16 17.85 -2.41
C LEU A 236 4.48 17.08 -2.38
N LEU A 237 4.39 15.80 -2.03
CA LEU A 237 5.50 14.86 -2.17
C LEU A 237 5.33 14.08 -3.48
N THR A 238 6.29 14.20 -4.39
CA THR A 238 6.07 13.78 -5.78
C THR A 238 7.31 13.31 -6.55
N THR A 239 7.12 12.51 -7.60
CA THR A 239 8.18 12.19 -8.58
C THR A 239 8.43 13.31 -9.59
N LEU A 240 7.54 14.30 -9.66
CA LEU A 240 7.62 15.37 -10.63
C LEU A 240 8.81 16.29 -10.36
N LYS A 241 9.48 16.73 -11.43
CA LYS A 241 10.60 17.69 -11.35
C LYS A 241 10.14 19.14 -11.18
N SER A 242 8.91 19.43 -11.61
CA SER A 242 8.25 20.73 -11.54
C SER A 242 6.74 20.53 -11.55
N ILE A 243 6.00 21.41 -10.86
CA ILE A 243 4.53 21.46 -10.86
C ILE A 243 4.00 22.57 -11.75
#